data_AF-A0A820R7H3-F1
#
_entry.id   AF-A0A820R7H3-F1
#
_cell.length_a   1.000
_cell.length_b   1.000
_cell.length_c   1.000
_cell.angle_alpha   90.00
_cell.angle_beta   90.00
_cell.angle_gamma   90.00
#
_symmetry.space_group_name_H-M   'P 1'
#
loop_
_entity.id
_entity.type
_entity.pdbx_description
1 polymer ?
#
loop_
_entity_poly.entity_id
_entity_poly.type
_entity_poly.pdbx_seq_one_letter_code
_entity_poly.pdbx_strand_id
1 'polypeptide(L)'
;NRHQQSNSLNDKLSVVDLQKFLINIHHPILLQIIFSLLSRLYSFILVEQSHVDIYSEYSRYWPTSIDNRQRSIRISTVAQIIQVIFEHIQTLKYLPIQIKSSLYRTQADIYLTLQQYTQAMHAYIDAISIETAIFSSSTINQPDDMMIRNMIKAALQLGYHTQVACISQLLSTPDYNIIFKTLQENYMNDDIDDYYECIWDLALLESLINNLNIRGYEDKKRLAIRICKQKDLNGNNSDEIRFRMIRVKKRLLYKQLLAHYLLPHCRLYRSRAMMKFHYQQINFD
;
A
#
# COMPACT_ATOMS: atom_id res chain seq x y z
N ASN A 1 -23.28 36.88 -48.09
CA ASN A 1 -23.97 35.88 -47.25
C ASN A 1 -22.97 34.90 -46.66
N ARG A 2 -22.48 35.27 -45.47
CA ARG A 2 -21.64 34.47 -44.58
C ARG A 2 -22.54 33.42 -43.91
N HIS A 3 -22.55 32.18 -44.39
CA HIS A 3 -23.14 31.06 -43.65
C HIS A 3 -22.50 29.73 -44.07
N GLN A 4 -21.19 29.59 -43.89
CA GLN A 4 -20.53 28.27 -43.83
C GLN A 4 -19.28 28.39 -42.95
N GLN A 5 -19.47 28.48 -41.64
CA GLN A 5 -18.41 28.27 -40.64
C GLN A 5 -19.04 28.08 -39.26
N SER A 6 -19.65 26.92 -39.05
CA SER A 6 -20.04 26.46 -37.72
C SER A 6 -20.16 24.94 -37.73
N ASN A 7 -19.05 24.24 -37.95
CA ASN A 7 -18.94 22.79 -37.80
C ASN A 7 -17.48 22.43 -37.48
N SER A 8 -17.00 22.71 -36.26
CA SER A 8 -15.71 22.17 -35.78
C SER A 8 -15.64 21.99 -34.26
N LEU A 9 -16.78 21.84 -33.57
CA LEU A 9 -16.83 21.55 -32.13
C LEU A 9 -17.00 20.05 -31.81
N ASN A 10 -16.99 19.17 -32.81
CA ASN A 10 -17.24 17.73 -32.65
C ASN A 10 -16.02 16.84 -32.88
N ASP A 11 -14.82 17.41 -32.98
CA ASP A 11 -13.59 16.61 -33.01
C ASP A 11 -13.36 16.03 -31.61
N LYS A 12 -13.93 14.84 -31.39
CA LYS A 12 -13.71 14.07 -30.16
C LYS A 12 -12.23 13.73 -30.10
N LEU A 13 -11.55 14.25 -29.07
CA LEU A 13 -10.16 13.92 -28.79
C LEU A 13 -10.01 12.40 -28.66
N SER A 14 -9.07 11.82 -29.39
CA SER A 14 -8.79 10.38 -29.27
C SER A 14 -8.13 10.08 -27.92
N VAL A 15 -8.23 8.83 -27.45
CA VAL A 15 -7.55 8.39 -26.22
C VAL A 15 -6.03 8.61 -26.31
N VAL A 16 -5.46 8.39 -27.49
CA VAL A 16 -4.03 8.57 -27.74
C VAL A 16 -3.64 10.05 -27.64
N ASP A 17 -4.45 10.95 -28.20
CA ASP A 17 -4.17 12.39 -28.13
C ASP A 17 -4.36 12.92 -26.72
N LEU A 18 -5.33 12.38 -25.97
CA LEU A 18 -5.47 12.66 -24.54
C LEU A 18 -4.23 12.22 -23.75
N GLN A 19 -3.73 11.00 -23.96
CA GLN A 19 -2.52 10.52 -23.29
C GLN A 19 -1.31 11.41 -23.59
N LYS A 20 -1.10 11.79 -24.87
CA LYS A 20 -0.04 12.71 -25.27
C LYS A 20 -0.17 14.07 -24.59
N PHE A 21 -1.39 14.61 -24.52
CA PHE A 21 -1.66 15.86 -23.83
C PHE A 21 -1.29 15.78 -22.34
N LEU A 22 -1.69 14.69 -21.67
CA LEU A 22 -1.46 14.48 -20.25
C LEU A 22 0.03 14.40 -19.88
N ILE A 23 0.84 13.73 -20.70
CA ILE A 23 2.30 13.62 -20.49
C ILE A 23 3.00 14.99 -20.64
N ASN A 24 2.39 15.97 -21.32
CA ASN A 24 2.95 17.32 -21.41
C ASN A 24 2.70 18.18 -20.16
N ILE A 25 1.84 17.74 -19.24
CA ILE A 25 1.53 18.47 -18.00
C ILE A 25 2.62 18.19 -16.97
N HIS A 26 3.24 19.25 -16.44
CA HIS A 26 4.31 19.13 -15.44
C HIS A 26 3.91 19.72 -14.08
N HIS A 27 2.76 20.40 -13.99
CA HIS A 27 2.33 21.07 -12.77
C HIS A 27 1.75 20.06 -11.75
N PRO A 28 2.37 19.87 -10.57
CA PRO A 28 2.01 18.82 -9.60
C PRO A 28 0.53 18.78 -9.22
N ILE A 29 -0.05 19.94 -8.91
CA ILE A 29 -1.45 20.05 -8.47
C ILE A 29 -2.41 19.68 -9.61
N LEU A 30 -2.09 20.05 -10.85
CA LEU A 30 -2.96 19.73 -11.99
C LEU A 30 -2.96 18.22 -12.22
N LEU A 31 -1.78 17.59 -12.15
CA LEU A 31 -1.65 16.14 -12.24
C LEU A 31 -2.43 15.43 -11.13
N GLN A 32 -2.37 15.91 -9.89
CA GLN A 32 -3.12 15.34 -8.77
C GLN A 32 -4.64 15.48 -8.96
N ILE A 33 -5.13 16.63 -9.44
CA ILE A 33 -6.55 16.85 -9.74
C ILE A 33 -7.02 15.90 -10.84
N ILE A 34 -6.25 15.80 -11.94
CA ILE A 34 -6.57 14.90 -13.06
C ILE A 34 -6.56 13.44 -12.59
N PHE A 35 -5.56 13.04 -11.81
CA PHE A 35 -5.46 11.70 -11.27
C PHE A 35 -6.66 11.36 -10.37
N SER A 36 -7.05 12.29 -9.49
CA SER A 36 -8.23 12.15 -8.65
C SER A 36 -9.52 12.05 -9.45
N LEU A 37 -9.68 12.85 -10.52
CA LEU A 37 -10.84 12.77 -11.42
C LEU A 37 -10.93 11.40 -12.09
N LEU A 38 -9.83 10.93 -12.67
CA LEU A 38 -9.78 9.65 -13.36
C LEU A 38 -10.01 8.48 -12.40
N SER A 39 -9.45 8.56 -11.20
CA SER A 39 -9.65 7.55 -10.15
C SER A 39 -11.11 7.50 -9.72
N ARG A 40 -11.77 8.67 -9.58
CA ARG A 40 -13.21 8.72 -9.29
C ARG A 40 -14.05 8.14 -10.41
N LEU A 41 -13.73 8.45 -11.67
CA LEU A 41 -14.38 7.87 -12.85
C LEU A 41 -14.20 6.35 -12.87
N TYR A 42 -12.98 5.87 -12.59
CA TYR A 42 -12.71 4.45 -12.48
C TYR A 42 -13.56 3.80 -11.39
N SER A 43 -13.64 4.39 -10.19
CA SER A 43 -14.51 3.89 -9.12
C SER A 43 -15.96 3.78 -9.54
N PHE A 44 -16.49 4.75 -10.27
CA PHE A 44 -17.88 4.70 -10.74
C PHE A 44 -18.17 3.52 -11.65
N ILE A 45 -17.27 3.22 -12.56
CA ILE A 45 -17.39 2.09 -13.47
C ILE A 45 -17.17 0.76 -12.71
N LEU A 46 -16.30 0.78 -11.70
CA LEU A 46 -15.96 -0.38 -10.88
C LEU A 46 -17.05 -0.79 -9.88
N VAL A 47 -17.85 0.14 -9.35
CA VAL A 47 -18.88 -0.15 -8.31
C VAL A 47 -19.85 -1.25 -8.74
N GLU A 48 -20.04 -1.49 -10.03
CA GLU A 48 -20.84 -2.61 -10.54
C GLU A 48 -20.13 -4.00 -10.42
N GLN A 49 -18.83 -4.04 -10.09
CA GLN A 49 -17.96 -5.22 -10.24
C GLN A 49 -17.05 -5.55 -9.03
N SER A 50 -16.81 -4.64 -8.06
CA SER A 50 -15.88 -4.86 -6.94
C SER A 50 -16.28 -4.16 -5.63
N HIS A 51 -15.79 -4.69 -4.50
CA HIS A 51 -15.96 -4.15 -3.14
C HIS A 51 -14.73 -3.37 -2.63
N VAL A 52 -13.84 -2.93 -3.52
CA VAL A 52 -12.67 -2.12 -3.15
C VAL A 52 -12.97 -0.65 -3.37
N ASP A 53 -12.97 0.11 -2.27
CA ASP A 53 -13.05 1.57 -2.33
C ASP A 53 -11.69 2.15 -2.69
N ILE A 54 -11.65 2.88 -3.82
CA ILE A 54 -10.42 3.53 -4.29
C ILE A 54 -10.28 4.88 -3.61
N TYR A 55 -9.12 5.07 -3.00
CA TYR A 55 -8.74 6.34 -2.42
C TYR A 55 -8.61 7.44 -3.48
N SER A 56 -9.13 8.64 -3.18
CA SER A 56 -9.04 9.80 -4.07
C SER A 56 -9.02 11.09 -3.24
N GLU A 57 -7.89 11.81 -3.27
CA GLU A 57 -7.64 13.06 -2.51
C GLU A 57 -8.81 14.06 -2.61
N TYR A 58 -9.31 14.29 -3.82
CA TYR A 58 -10.36 15.28 -4.08
C TYR A 58 -11.75 14.67 -4.23
N SER A 59 -11.99 13.47 -3.66
CA SER A 59 -13.26 12.73 -3.82
C SER A 59 -14.51 13.58 -3.52
N ARG A 60 -14.45 14.44 -2.49
CA ARG A 60 -15.56 15.32 -2.08
C ARG A 60 -15.96 16.39 -3.10
N TYR A 61 -15.09 16.70 -4.06
CA TYR A 61 -15.34 17.71 -5.08
C TYR A 61 -15.89 17.14 -6.38
N TRP A 62 -15.81 15.82 -6.54
CA TRP A 62 -16.37 15.14 -7.69
C TRP A 62 -17.84 14.76 -7.46
N PRO A 63 -18.63 14.60 -8.53
CA PRO A 63 -19.98 14.06 -8.42
C PRO A 63 -20.01 12.74 -7.64
N THR A 64 -21.17 12.41 -7.08
CA THR A 64 -21.43 11.14 -6.37
C THR A 64 -22.13 10.09 -7.21
N SER A 65 -22.53 10.44 -8.44
CA SER A 65 -23.07 9.53 -9.46
C SER A 65 -22.74 10.02 -10.87
N ILE A 66 -22.77 9.10 -11.84
CA ILE A 66 -22.68 9.39 -13.28
C ILE A 66 -23.94 8.85 -13.95
N ASP A 67 -24.46 9.55 -14.96
CA ASP A 67 -25.61 9.07 -15.73
C ASP A 67 -25.24 7.81 -16.53
N ASN A 68 -25.98 6.73 -16.27
CA ASN A 68 -25.80 5.39 -16.85
C ASN A 68 -25.91 5.33 -18.38
N ARG A 69 -26.30 6.44 -19.04
CA ARG A 69 -26.31 6.57 -20.50
C ARG A 69 -24.91 6.59 -21.12
N GLN A 70 -23.84 6.73 -20.32
CA GLN A 70 -22.44 6.76 -20.75
C GLN A 70 -21.70 5.41 -20.67
N ARG A 71 -22.42 4.28 -20.74
CA ARG A 71 -21.91 2.88 -20.68
C ARG A 71 -20.86 2.47 -21.73
N SER A 72 -20.40 3.38 -22.58
CA SER A 72 -19.37 3.10 -23.59
C SER A 72 -17.93 3.19 -23.05
N ILE A 73 -17.72 3.76 -21.87
CA ILE A 73 -16.37 3.90 -21.30
C ILE A 73 -15.91 2.56 -20.71
N ARG A 74 -14.89 1.97 -21.33
CA ARG A 74 -14.28 0.72 -20.83
C ARG A 74 -13.39 1.01 -19.63
N ILE A 75 -13.57 0.23 -18.57
CA ILE A 75 -12.74 0.32 -17.35
C ILE A 75 -11.24 0.16 -17.66
N SER A 76 -10.90 -0.73 -18.58
CA SER A 76 -9.51 -0.96 -19.02
C SER A 76 -8.87 0.27 -19.68
N THR A 77 -9.65 1.07 -20.42
CA THR A 77 -9.17 2.32 -21.00
C THR A 77 -8.85 3.35 -19.91
N VAL A 78 -9.71 3.47 -18.90
CA VAL A 78 -9.46 4.38 -17.77
C VAL A 78 -8.23 3.93 -16.97
N ALA A 79 -8.10 2.62 -16.70
CA ALA A 79 -6.92 2.04 -16.04
C ALA A 79 -5.62 2.38 -16.79
N GLN A 80 -5.62 2.24 -18.12
CA GLN A 80 -4.47 2.54 -18.96
C GLN A 80 -4.10 4.03 -18.93
N ILE A 81 -5.08 4.94 -18.97
CA ILE A 81 -4.80 6.37 -18.86
C ILE A 81 -4.21 6.70 -17.49
N ILE A 82 -4.77 6.14 -16.41
CA ILE A 82 -4.24 6.33 -15.06
C ILE A 82 -2.79 5.82 -14.98
N GLN A 83 -2.51 4.64 -15.51
CA GLN A 83 -1.16 4.07 -15.56
C GLN A 83 -0.16 5.00 -16.28
N VAL A 84 -0.54 5.53 -17.45
CA VAL A 84 0.30 6.45 -18.23
C VAL A 84 0.61 7.72 -17.43
N ILE A 85 -0.38 8.30 -16.76
CA ILE A 85 -0.17 9.48 -15.91
C ILE A 85 0.71 9.11 -14.71
N PHE A 86 0.49 7.96 -14.08
CA PHE A 86 1.29 7.50 -12.95
C PHE A 86 2.77 7.36 -13.32
N GLU A 87 3.06 6.68 -14.44
CA GLU A 87 4.42 6.54 -14.98
C GLU A 87 5.05 7.89 -15.29
N HIS A 88 4.29 8.80 -15.93
CA HIS A 88 4.75 10.16 -16.19
C HIS A 88 5.12 10.90 -14.89
N ILE A 89 4.24 10.85 -13.88
CA ILE A 89 4.48 11.47 -12.58
C ILE A 89 5.76 10.93 -11.93
N GLN A 90 6.06 9.64 -12.07
CA GLN A 90 7.29 9.05 -11.56
C GLN A 90 8.57 9.60 -12.21
N THR A 91 8.49 10.12 -13.44
CA THR A 91 9.63 10.77 -14.13
C THR A 91 9.89 12.19 -13.66
N LEU A 92 8.93 12.82 -12.98
CA LEU A 92 9.04 14.21 -12.54
C LEU A 92 10.01 14.32 -11.34
N LYS A 93 11.04 15.15 -11.49
CA LYS A 93 12.07 15.34 -10.45
C LYS A 93 11.54 15.95 -9.15
N TYR A 94 10.53 16.82 -9.26
CA TYR A 94 10.02 17.60 -8.14
C TYR A 94 8.51 17.40 -8.01
N LEU A 95 8.12 16.52 -7.08
CA LEU A 95 6.74 16.34 -6.68
C LEU A 95 6.67 16.40 -5.15
N PRO A 96 5.76 17.20 -4.55
CA PRO A 96 5.57 17.21 -3.11
C PRO A 96 5.30 15.80 -2.56
N ILE A 97 5.92 15.48 -1.44
CA ILE A 97 5.89 14.14 -0.80
C ILE A 97 4.44 13.69 -0.54
N GLN A 98 3.59 14.60 -0.06
CA GLN A 98 2.18 14.33 0.24
C GLN A 98 1.40 13.94 -1.02
N ILE A 99 1.64 14.68 -2.13
CA ILE A 99 1.05 14.36 -3.43
C ILE A 99 1.53 12.98 -3.87
N LYS A 100 2.84 12.72 -3.78
CA LYS A 100 3.41 11.43 -4.18
C LYS A 100 2.77 10.26 -3.42
N SER A 101 2.67 10.34 -2.10
CA SER A 101 2.05 9.27 -1.31
C SER A 101 0.59 9.00 -1.69
N SER A 102 -0.21 10.07 -1.81
CA SER A 102 -1.63 9.98 -2.19
C SER A 102 -1.82 9.23 -3.52
N LEU A 103 -0.94 9.48 -4.50
CA LEU A 103 -0.97 8.85 -5.82
C LEU A 103 -0.58 7.37 -5.77
N TYR A 104 0.47 7.03 -5.03
CA TYR A 104 0.88 5.63 -4.85
C TYR A 104 -0.20 4.80 -4.15
N ARG A 105 -0.87 5.39 -3.16
CA ARG A 105 -2.02 4.75 -2.49
C ARG A 105 -3.16 4.48 -3.47
N THR A 106 -3.59 5.48 -4.22
CA THR A 106 -4.66 5.32 -5.21
C THR A 106 -4.27 4.28 -6.28
N GLN A 107 -3.02 4.30 -6.75
CA GLN A 107 -2.52 3.32 -7.71
C GLN A 107 -2.53 1.90 -7.13
N ALA A 108 -2.18 1.74 -5.86
CA ALA A 108 -2.23 0.45 -5.17
C ALA A 108 -3.66 -0.11 -5.10
N ASP A 109 -4.64 0.74 -4.78
CA ASP A 109 -6.06 0.34 -4.79
C ASP A 109 -6.48 -0.13 -6.20
N ILE A 110 -6.02 0.54 -7.26
CA ILE A 110 -6.29 0.13 -8.64
C ILE A 110 -5.63 -1.22 -8.95
N TYR A 111 -4.36 -1.41 -8.61
CA TYR A 111 -3.70 -2.72 -8.78
C TYR A 111 -4.43 -3.83 -8.04
N LEU A 112 -4.96 -3.55 -6.84
CA LEU A 112 -5.76 -4.51 -6.09
C LEU A 112 -7.04 -4.92 -6.85
N THR A 113 -7.72 -3.96 -7.48
CA THR A 113 -8.91 -4.24 -8.30
C THR A 113 -8.60 -5.05 -9.56
N LEU A 114 -7.38 -4.87 -10.10
CA LEU A 114 -6.86 -5.64 -11.23
C LEU A 114 -6.27 -7.00 -10.81
N GLN A 115 -6.39 -7.38 -9.54
CA GLN A 115 -5.84 -8.62 -8.96
C GLN A 115 -4.31 -8.73 -9.09
N GLN A 116 -3.62 -7.60 -9.23
CA GLN A 116 -2.17 -7.51 -9.29
C GLN A 116 -1.61 -7.33 -7.87
N TYR A 117 -1.79 -8.34 -7.02
CA TYR A 117 -1.55 -8.25 -5.58
C TYR A 117 -0.11 -7.85 -5.21
N THR A 118 0.89 -8.37 -5.93
CA THR A 118 2.30 -7.99 -5.71
C THR A 118 2.52 -6.51 -5.99
N GLN A 119 2.02 -6.00 -7.13
CA GLN A 119 2.14 -4.59 -7.51
C GLN A 119 1.38 -3.67 -6.53
N ALA A 120 0.21 -4.10 -6.07
CA ALA A 120 -0.54 -3.41 -5.02
C ALA A 120 0.30 -3.29 -3.74
N MET A 121 0.94 -4.38 -3.31
CA MET A 121 1.81 -4.36 -2.13
C MET A 121 3.02 -3.42 -2.30
N HIS A 122 3.70 -3.45 -3.45
CA HIS A 122 4.79 -2.48 -3.72
C HIS A 122 4.29 -1.04 -3.58
N ALA A 123 3.18 -0.71 -4.24
CA ALA A 123 2.66 0.64 -4.25
C ALA A 123 2.16 1.13 -2.87
N TYR A 124 1.52 0.25 -2.07
CA TYR A 124 1.17 0.60 -0.68
C TYR A 124 2.41 0.83 0.19
N ILE A 125 3.44 -0.02 0.04
CA ILE A 125 4.69 0.12 0.80
C ILE A 125 5.44 1.39 0.39
N ASP A 126 5.46 1.73 -0.89
CA ASP A 126 6.01 2.99 -1.39
C ASP A 126 5.27 4.19 -0.77
N ALA A 127 3.93 4.20 -0.77
CA ALA A 127 3.13 5.25 -0.13
C ALA A 127 3.49 5.42 1.36
N ILE A 128 3.54 4.32 2.13
CA ILE A 128 3.96 4.35 3.54
C ILE A 128 5.38 4.90 3.67
N SER A 129 6.32 4.45 2.83
CA SER A 129 7.73 4.87 2.93
C SER A 129 7.91 6.37 2.68
N ILE A 130 7.11 6.94 1.77
CA ILE A 130 7.10 8.36 1.41
C ILE A 130 6.53 9.19 2.57
N GLU A 131 5.40 8.79 3.14
CA GLU A 131 4.77 9.49 4.27
C GLU A 131 5.58 9.41 5.56
N THR A 132 6.25 8.30 5.78
CA THR A 132 6.90 8.03 7.06
C THR A 132 8.33 8.54 7.16
N ALA A 133 8.90 9.08 6.07
CA ALA A 133 10.30 9.50 5.95
C ALA A 133 11.24 8.63 6.82
N ILE A 134 11.09 7.30 6.69
CA ILE A 134 11.94 6.26 7.29
C ILE A 134 12.18 6.45 8.83
N PHE A 135 11.12 6.41 9.64
CA PHE A 135 11.15 6.14 11.11
C PHE A 135 11.86 7.13 12.05
N SER A 136 11.97 8.41 11.68
CA SER A 136 12.66 9.43 12.48
C SER A 136 11.76 10.46 13.16
N SER A 137 10.51 10.67 12.73
CA SER A 137 9.61 11.66 13.37
C SER A 137 8.70 11.06 14.45
N SER A 138 8.33 11.89 15.43
CA SER A 138 7.36 11.60 16.50
C SER A 138 5.91 11.66 16.02
N THR A 139 5.66 12.22 14.84
CA THR A 139 4.34 12.40 14.21
C THR A 139 4.22 11.47 13.01
N ILE A 140 4.15 10.16 13.29
CA ILE A 140 3.84 9.16 12.27
C ILE A 140 2.37 9.35 11.90
N ASN A 141 2.07 9.85 10.69
CA ASN A 141 0.77 9.61 10.09
C ASN A 141 0.69 8.10 9.87
N GLN A 142 -0.01 7.39 10.75
CA GLN A 142 -0.20 5.96 10.58
C GLN A 142 -1.07 5.75 9.33
N PRO A 143 -0.75 4.76 8.48
CA PRO A 143 -1.64 4.41 7.39
C PRO A 143 -3.01 4.11 7.97
N ASP A 144 -4.05 4.62 7.34
CA ASP A 144 -5.39 4.37 7.86
C ASP A 144 -5.78 2.90 7.76
N ASP A 145 -6.75 2.53 8.58
CA ASP A 145 -7.27 1.17 8.66
C ASP A 145 -7.77 0.64 7.31
N MET A 146 -8.22 1.50 6.39
CA MET A 146 -8.69 1.07 5.06
C MET A 146 -7.53 0.59 4.19
N MET A 147 -6.45 1.37 4.14
CA MET A 147 -5.22 0.99 3.46
C MET A 147 -4.64 -0.30 4.05
N ILE A 148 -4.60 -0.42 5.39
CA ILE A 148 -4.13 -1.63 6.07
C ILE A 148 -5.00 -2.84 5.70
N ARG A 149 -6.32 -2.71 5.68
CA ARG A 149 -7.24 -3.79 5.25
C ARG A 149 -6.98 -4.21 3.81
N ASN A 150 -6.70 -3.28 2.91
CA ASN A 150 -6.37 -3.59 1.53
C ASN A 150 -5.00 -4.29 1.39
N MET A 151 -4.01 -3.91 2.19
CA MET A 151 -2.73 -4.64 2.28
C MET A 151 -2.93 -6.07 2.79
N ILE A 152 -3.78 -6.28 3.81
CA ILE A 152 -4.15 -7.62 4.32
C ILE A 152 -4.78 -8.45 3.20
N LYS A 153 -5.72 -7.89 2.44
CA LYS A 153 -6.34 -8.57 1.29
C LYS A 153 -5.27 -8.99 0.27
N ALA A 154 -4.36 -8.10 -0.09
CA ALA A 154 -3.30 -8.40 -1.05
C ALA A 154 -2.35 -9.50 -0.54
N ALA A 155 -1.87 -9.40 0.70
CA ALA A 155 -0.99 -10.40 1.32
C ALA A 155 -1.66 -11.78 1.44
N LEU A 156 -2.96 -11.81 1.76
CA LEU A 156 -3.74 -13.05 1.83
C LEU A 156 -3.82 -13.75 0.47
N GLN A 157 -4.04 -12.99 -0.61
CA GLN A 157 -4.10 -13.54 -1.98
C GLN A 157 -2.74 -14.02 -2.48
N LEU A 158 -1.63 -13.54 -1.89
CA LEU A 158 -0.28 -14.04 -2.16
C LEU A 158 0.08 -15.29 -1.33
N GLY A 159 -0.76 -15.69 -0.37
CA GLY A 159 -0.47 -16.78 0.56
C GLY A 159 0.56 -16.43 1.65
N TYR A 160 0.72 -15.14 1.96
CA TYR A 160 1.65 -14.63 2.98
C TYR A 160 0.94 -14.45 4.33
N HIS A 161 0.60 -15.57 4.96
CA HIS A 161 -0.26 -15.59 6.16
C HIS A 161 0.43 -15.05 7.43
N THR A 162 1.75 -15.24 7.60
CA THR A 162 2.51 -14.65 8.72
C THR A 162 2.55 -13.14 8.57
N GLN A 163 2.75 -12.66 7.34
CA GLN A 163 2.69 -11.26 7.00
C GLN A 163 1.29 -10.68 7.28
N VAL A 164 0.21 -11.38 6.92
CA VAL A 164 -1.17 -10.99 7.26
C VAL A 164 -1.34 -10.80 8.76
N ALA A 165 -0.87 -11.73 9.59
CA ALA A 165 -0.96 -11.60 11.04
C ALA A 165 -0.16 -10.40 11.57
N CYS A 166 1.01 -10.11 10.99
CA CYS A 166 1.81 -8.94 11.34
C CYS A 166 1.13 -7.62 10.96
N ILE A 167 0.65 -7.50 9.71
CA ILE A 167 -0.03 -6.30 9.21
C ILE A 167 -1.35 -6.08 9.98
N SER A 168 -2.08 -7.13 10.35
CA SER A 168 -3.35 -7.00 11.05
C SER A 168 -3.25 -6.35 12.42
N GLN A 169 -2.09 -6.45 13.09
CA GLN A 169 -1.87 -5.74 14.37
C GLN A 169 -1.78 -4.22 14.19
N LEU A 170 -1.56 -3.72 12.96
CA LEU A 170 -1.56 -2.28 12.67
C LEU A 170 -2.96 -1.66 12.72
N LEU A 171 -4.01 -2.48 12.57
CA LEU A 171 -5.39 -2.01 12.64
C LEU A 171 -5.73 -1.49 14.04
N SER A 172 -6.59 -0.49 14.09
CA SER A 172 -7.16 0.02 15.35
C SER A 172 -7.94 -1.07 16.08
N THR A 173 -8.64 -1.94 15.34
CA THR A 173 -9.39 -3.10 15.85
C THR A 173 -9.09 -4.35 15.01
N PRO A 174 -8.11 -5.19 15.39
CA PRO A 174 -7.80 -6.41 14.67
C PRO A 174 -8.92 -7.47 14.78
N ASP A 175 -9.24 -8.14 13.67
CA ASP A 175 -10.17 -9.29 13.66
C ASP A 175 -9.39 -10.58 13.91
N TYR A 176 -9.26 -10.94 15.19
CA TYR A 176 -8.51 -12.12 15.62
C TYR A 176 -9.07 -13.43 15.07
N ASN A 177 -10.38 -13.52 14.79
CA ASN A 177 -10.97 -14.75 14.24
C ASN A 177 -10.41 -15.04 12.85
N ILE A 178 -10.34 -14.01 12.00
CA ILE A 178 -9.77 -14.13 10.66
C ILE A 178 -8.26 -14.38 10.75
N ILE A 179 -7.55 -13.68 11.64
CA ILE A 179 -6.09 -13.82 11.78
C ILE A 179 -5.72 -15.25 12.20
N PHE A 180 -6.38 -15.79 13.23
CA PHE A 180 -6.09 -17.15 13.71
C PHE A 180 -6.40 -18.21 12.67
N LYS A 181 -7.53 -18.08 11.95
CA LYS A 181 -7.86 -18.97 10.84
C LYS A 181 -6.80 -18.92 9.75
N THR A 182 -6.33 -17.72 9.42
CA THR A 182 -5.28 -17.50 8.41
C THR A 182 -3.97 -18.17 8.80
N LEU A 183 -3.56 -18.11 10.07
CA LEU A 183 -2.35 -18.76 10.56
C LEU A 183 -2.43 -20.30 10.56
N GLN A 184 -3.65 -20.87 10.62
CA GLN A 184 -3.87 -22.31 10.59
C GLN A 184 -3.73 -22.92 9.19
N GLU A 185 -3.80 -22.12 8.12
CA GLU A 185 -3.71 -22.60 6.72
C GLU A 185 -2.46 -23.46 6.47
N ASN A 186 -2.62 -24.56 5.72
CA ASN A 186 -1.58 -25.60 5.63
C ASN A 186 -0.34 -25.19 4.82
N TYR A 187 -0.47 -24.20 3.95
CA TYR A 187 0.61 -23.68 3.12
C TYR A 187 0.95 -22.26 3.56
N MET A 188 2.23 -21.91 3.53
CA MET A 188 2.74 -20.60 3.93
C MET A 188 3.84 -20.24 2.94
N ASN A 189 3.64 -19.19 2.15
CA ASN A 189 4.60 -18.79 1.11
C ASN A 189 5.60 -17.73 1.60
N ASP A 190 5.40 -17.14 2.78
CA ASP A 190 6.29 -16.10 3.30
C ASP A 190 7.55 -16.68 3.96
N ASP A 191 8.63 -15.89 3.99
CA ASP A 191 9.87 -16.25 4.68
C ASP A 191 9.65 -16.11 6.20
N ILE A 192 9.05 -17.16 6.74
CA ILE A 192 8.34 -17.24 8.01
C ILE A 192 9.13 -16.67 9.21
N ASP A 193 10.46 -16.83 9.26
CA ASP A 193 11.24 -16.58 10.47
C ASP A 193 11.49 -15.08 10.72
N ASP A 194 11.63 -14.30 9.64
CA ASP A 194 11.97 -12.87 9.70
C ASP A 194 10.83 -11.99 10.25
N TYR A 195 9.59 -12.49 10.17
CA TYR A 195 8.39 -11.79 10.62
C TYR A 195 8.02 -12.07 12.07
N TYR A 196 8.54 -13.12 12.71
CA TYR A 196 8.18 -13.45 14.10
C TYR A 196 8.56 -12.34 15.07
N GLU A 197 9.71 -11.71 14.83
CA GLU A 197 10.17 -10.59 15.65
C GLU A 197 9.26 -9.37 15.51
N CYS A 198 8.42 -9.30 14.47
CA CYS A 198 7.48 -8.22 14.24
C CYS A 198 6.16 -8.37 15.01
N ILE A 199 5.90 -9.52 15.64
CA ILE A 199 4.66 -9.75 16.40
C ILE A 199 4.83 -9.19 17.82
N TRP A 200 3.85 -8.37 18.25
CA TRP A 200 3.77 -7.83 19.61
C TRP A 200 2.57 -8.32 20.41
N ASP A 201 1.63 -8.98 19.76
CA ASP A 201 0.49 -9.63 20.41
C ASP A 201 0.86 -11.04 20.89
N LEU A 202 0.70 -11.29 22.19
CA LEU A 202 1.00 -12.59 22.80
C LEU A 202 0.07 -13.70 22.32
N ALA A 203 -1.22 -13.42 22.12
CA ALA A 203 -2.17 -14.43 21.66
C ALA A 203 -1.86 -14.89 20.23
N LEU A 204 -1.40 -13.95 19.38
CA LEU A 204 -0.91 -14.30 18.03
C LEU A 204 0.36 -15.17 18.10
N LEU A 205 1.32 -14.83 18.97
CA LEU A 205 2.54 -15.63 19.17
C LEU A 205 2.22 -17.03 19.69
N GLU A 206 1.30 -17.17 20.64
CA GLU A 206 0.87 -18.45 21.17
C GLU A 206 0.19 -19.32 20.10
N SER A 207 -0.70 -18.72 19.31
CA SER A 207 -1.36 -19.40 18.19
C SER A 207 -0.33 -19.86 17.14
N LEU A 208 0.62 -19.00 16.79
CA LEU A 208 1.73 -19.33 15.90
C LEU A 208 2.56 -20.51 16.43
N ILE A 209 2.96 -20.47 17.71
CA ILE A 209 3.73 -21.56 18.37
C ILE A 209 2.96 -22.87 18.30
N ASN A 210 1.65 -22.85 18.56
CA ASN A 210 0.81 -24.04 18.48
C ASN A 210 0.75 -24.58 17.04
N ASN A 211 0.55 -23.71 16.05
CA ASN A 211 0.53 -24.11 14.64
C ASN A 211 1.87 -24.73 14.19
N LEU A 212 3.00 -24.16 14.62
CA LEU A 212 4.33 -24.71 14.32
C LEU A 212 4.55 -26.07 15.00
N ASN A 213 4.03 -26.24 16.21
CA ASN A 213 4.08 -27.51 16.94
C ASN A 213 3.28 -28.60 16.21
N ILE A 214 2.06 -28.30 15.77
CA ILE A 214 1.21 -29.23 15.01
C ILE A 214 1.88 -29.64 13.68
N ARG A 215 2.59 -28.71 13.03
CA ARG A 215 3.32 -28.97 11.78
C ARG A 215 4.68 -29.64 11.96
N GLY A 216 5.18 -29.78 13.18
CA GLY A 216 6.49 -30.38 13.48
C GLY A 216 7.69 -29.47 13.16
N TYR A 217 7.50 -28.16 13.01
CA TYR A 217 8.59 -27.20 12.76
C TYR A 217 9.30 -26.78 14.07
N GLU A 218 10.05 -27.71 14.68
CA GLU A 218 10.65 -27.51 16.00
C GLU A 218 11.65 -26.35 16.07
N ASP A 219 12.44 -26.10 15.01
CA ASP A 219 13.41 -24.98 14.99
C ASP A 219 12.70 -23.62 15.04
N LYS A 220 11.67 -23.46 14.21
CA LYS A 220 10.85 -22.24 14.12
C LYS A 220 10.05 -22.03 15.39
N LYS A 221 9.50 -23.10 15.95
CA LYS A 221 8.83 -23.09 17.25
C LYS A 221 9.77 -22.61 18.36
N ARG A 222 11.02 -23.10 18.42
CA ARG A 222 12.01 -22.65 19.40
C ARG A 222 12.33 -21.15 19.24
N LEU A 223 12.41 -20.65 18.01
CA LEU A 223 12.56 -19.23 17.73
C LEU A 223 11.36 -18.41 18.25
N ALA A 224 10.14 -18.82 17.91
CA ALA A 224 8.92 -18.14 18.35
C ALA A 224 8.77 -18.15 19.89
N ILE A 225 9.10 -19.26 20.57
CA ILE A 225 9.13 -19.34 22.04
C ILE A 225 10.15 -18.36 22.63
N ARG A 226 11.33 -18.23 22.02
CA ARG A 226 12.35 -17.26 22.47
C ARG A 226 11.83 -15.83 22.39
N ILE A 227 11.13 -15.49 21.31
CA ILE A 227 10.52 -14.17 21.12
C ILE A 227 9.43 -13.93 22.16
N CYS A 228 8.51 -14.89 22.36
CA CYS A 228 7.45 -14.81 23.36
C CYS A 228 7.99 -14.56 24.79
N LYS A 229 9.17 -15.10 25.12
CA LYS A 229 9.84 -14.91 26.42
C LYS A 229 10.58 -13.56 26.58
N GLN A 230 10.56 -12.68 25.58
CA GLN A 230 11.16 -11.35 25.70
C GLN A 230 10.44 -10.53 26.78
N LYS A 231 11.22 -9.92 27.69
CA LYS A 231 10.68 -9.13 28.81
C LYS A 231 9.79 -7.97 28.36
N ASP A 232 10.05 -7.43 27.18
CA ASP A 232 9.32 -6.29 26.61
C ASP A 232 7.87 -6.65 26.23
N LEU A 233 7.57 -7.95 26.01
CA LEU A 233 6.24 -8.47 25.69
C LEU A 233 5.41 -8.85 26.92
N ASN A 234 5.94 -8.67 28.13
CA ASN A 234 5.23 -9.02 29.35
C ASN A 234 3.95 -8.18 29.49
N GLY A 235 2.79 -8.84 29.64
CA GLY A 235 1.49 -8.19 29.81
C GLY A 235 1.39 -7.30 31.05
N ASN A 236 2.26 -7.50 32.04
CA ASN A 236 2.33 -6.69 33.26
C ASN A 236 3.19 -5.42 33.11
N ASN A 237 3.79 -5.18 31.93
CA ASN A 237 4.55 -3.96 31.67
C ASN A 237 3.63 -2.73 31.69
N SER A 238 4.18 -1.58 32.10
CA SER A 238 3.46 -0.31 32.02
C SER A 238 3.11 0.04 30.57
N ASP A 239 2.05 0.83 30.38
CA ASP A 239 1.61 1.24 29.05
C ASP A 239 2.71 1.98 28.28
N GLU A 240 3.56 2.76 28.95
CA GLU A 240 4.70 3.42 28.32
C GLU A 240 5.70 2.41 27.69
N ILE A 241 6.02 1.35 28.43
CA ILE A 241 6.91 0.28 27.93
C ILE A 241 6.23 -0.44 26.76
N ARG A 242 4.93 -0.74 26.87
CA ARG A 242 4.14 -1.38 25.81
C ARG A 242 4.10 -0.52 24.55
N PHE A 243 3.84 0.78 24.65
CA PHE A 243 3.82 1.70 23.52
C PHE A 243 5.19 1.81 22.85
N ARG A 244 6.27 1.91 23.65
CA ARG A 244 7.64 1.93 23.13
C ARG A 244 7.96 0.64 22.36
N MET A 245 7.59 -0.51 22.91
CA MET A 245 7.78 -1.82 22.30
C MET A 245 6.98 -1.94 20.99
N ILE A 246 5.68 -1.60 20.98
CA ILE A 246 4.85 -1.59 19.77
C ILE A 246 5.48 -0.70 18.71
N ARG A 247 5.97 0.49 19.07
CA ARG A 247 6.66 1.38 18.12
C ARG A 247 7.92 0.76 17.54
N VAL A 248 8.69 -0.01 18.32
CA VAL A 248 9.84 -0.76 17.80
C VAL A 248 9.40 -1.86 16.85
N LYS A 249 8.38 -2.64 17.21
CA LYS A 249 7.86 -3.76 16.42
C LYS A 249 7.22 -3.31 15.11
N LYS A 250 6.43 -2.23 15.12
CA LYS A 250 5.90 -1.58 13.90
C LYS A 250 7.03 -1.14 12.97
N ARG A 251 8.09 -0.52 13.49
CA ARG A 251 9.26 -0.12 12.68
C ARG A 251 9.97 -1.32 12.07
N LEU A 252 10.09 -2.42 12.82
CA LEU A 252 10.67 -3.65 12.31
C LEU A 252 9.82 -4.25 11.19
N LEU A 253 8.49 -4.32 11.39
CA LEU A 253 7.55 -4.79 10.37
C LEU A 253 7.71 -4.02 9.07
N TYR A 254 7.65 -2.69 9.12
CA TYR A 254 7.80 -1.88 7.92
C TYR A 254 9.16 -2.07 7.24
N LYS A 255 10.25 -2.26 8.01
CA LYS A 255 11.56 -2.61 7.42
C LYS A 255 11.54 -3.95 6.70
N GLN A 256 10.90 -4.97 7.27
CA GLN A 256 10.79 -6.28 6.62
C GLN A 256 9.91 -6.22 5.36
N LEU A 257 8.81 -5.48 5.40
CA LEU A 257 7.99 -5.21 4.22
C LEU A 257 8.79 -4.50 3.12
N LEU A 258 9.53 -3.44 3.46
CA LEU A 258 10.41 -2.75 2.51
C LEU A 258 11.47 -3.69 1.94
N ALA A 259 12.06 -4.54 2.78
CA ALA A 259 13.07 -5.50 2.36
C ALA A 259 12.52 -6.56 1.43
N HIS A 260 11.32 -7.07 1.71
CA HIS A 260 10.68 -8.10 0.90
C HIS A 260 10.25 -7.57 -0.47
N TYR A 261 9.68 -6.35 -0.54
CA TYR A 261 9.09 -5.85 -1.78
C TYR A 261 10.00 -4.87 -2.53
N LEU A 262 10.69 -3.92 -1.89
CA LEU A 262 11.40 -2.87 -2.65
C LEU A 262 12.87 -3.21 -2.95
N LEU A 263 13.56 -3.91 -2.05
CA LEU A 263 14.98 -4.22 -2.21
C LEU A 263 15.32 -5.18 -3.37
N PRO A 264 14.51 -6.20 -3.71
CA PRO A 264 14.83 -7.11 -4.83
C PRO A 264 14.89 -6.41 -6.20
N HIS A 265 14.14 -5.31 -6.36
CA HIS A 265 14.05 -4.57 -7.62
C HIS A 265 14.97 -3.34 -7.69
N CYS A 266 15.56 -2.94 -6.56
CA CYS A 266 16.51 -1.83 -6.54
C CYS A 266 17.96 -2.33 -6.63
N ARG A 267 18.59 -2.16 -7.81
CA ARG A 267 20.05 -2.34 -7.98
C ARG A 267 20.91 -1.45 -7.04
N LEU A 268 20.29 -0.45 -6.40
CA LEU A 268 20.93 0.55 -5.54
C LEU A 268 21.11 0.15 -4.06
N TYR A 269 20.42 -0.88 -3.55
CA TYR A 269 20.39 -1.13 -2.09
C TYR A 269 21.11 -2.42 -1.62
N ARG A 270 21.93 -3.05 -2.47
CA ARG A 270 22.60 -4.33 -2.13
C ARG A 270 23.76 -4.24 -1.13
N SER A 271 24.12 -3.07 -0.61
CA SER A 271 25.12 -2.99 0.46
C SER A 271 24.53 -2.36 1.72
N ARG A 272 24.71 -3.02 2.87
CA ARG A 272 24.46 -2.45 4.21
C ARG A 272 25.17 -1.09 4.43
N ALA A 273 26.19 -0.78 3.62
CA ALA A 273 26.88 0.50 3.61
C ALA A 273 26.09 1.65 2.93
N MET A 274 25.25 1.36 1.92
CA MET A 274 24.46 2.40 1.23
C MET A 274 23.15 2.77 1.91
N MET A 275 22.61 1.91 2.79
CA MET A 275 21.64 2.39 3.78
C MET A 275 22.26 3.56 4.55
N LYS A 276 23.49 3.45 5.08
CA LYS A 276 24.13 4.58 5.78
C LYS A 276 24.36 5.83 4.91
N PHE A 277 24.65 5.67 3.61
CA PHE A 277 25.02 6.80 2.74
C PHE A 277 23.81 7.67 2.36
N HIS A 278 22.64 7.09 2.09
CA HIS A 278 21.42 7.88 1.87
C HIS A 278 20.81 8.40 3.18
N TYR A 279 21.08 7.74 4.31
CA TYR A 279 20.75 8.25 5.66
C TYR A 279 21.57 9.51 6.05
N GLN A 280 22.70 9.79 5.40
CA GLN A 280 23.50 11.00 5.66
C GLN A 280 23.16 12.17 4.74
N GLN A 281 22.54 11.95 3.57
CA GLN A 281 22.17 13.01 2.64
C GLN A 281 20.77 13.59 2.85
N ILE A 282 19.94 12.97 3.70
CA ILE A 282 18.62 13.49 4.09
C ILE A 282 18.71 14.33 5.38
N ASN A 283 19.88 14.39 6.01
CA ASN A 283 20.20 15.36 7.06
C ASN A 283 21.10 16.47 6.47
N PHE A 284 20.55 17.28 5.58
CA PHE A 284 20.96 18.68 5.45
C PHE A 284 19.70 19.49 5.09
N ASP A 285 19.42 20.44 5.99
CA ASP A 285 18.36 21.45 6.06
C ASP A 285 16.97 20.99 6.55
#